data_AF-A0A963NAF5-F1
#
_entry.id   AF-A0A963NAF5-F1
#
_cell.length_a   1.000
_cell.length_b   1.000
_cell.length_c   1.000
_cell.angle_alpha   90.00
_cell.angle_beta   90.00
_cell.angle_gamma   90.00
#
_symmetry.space_group_name_H-M   'P 1'
#
loop_
_entity.id
_entity.type
_entity.pdbx_description
1 polymer ?
#
loop_
_entity_poly.entity_id
_entity_poly.type
_entity_poly.pdbx_seq_one_letter_code
_entity_poly.pdbx_strand_id
1 'polypeptide(L)'
;AKLATDRQAQIQKLTQTQSEHESLKKQYSDLRAKHAALESRLKDAESAGSRKLAELDKENEILLLQLHQVQEELEHYFQQSQELPVASQASPVDSSDLVSRFWQQHPPREVVIDFRDEIDGDNWYYAEHDGRWAGPDLVSTLRLPTLKGRRCEFSLDVVDAMEPEILAGMTVALNGQTFETTLDGAEYPAVVAGEFAIGDPEQQRVWEFQLSLPGTVSPVQRGSEDQRHLGVRVRSLRLRVLE
;
A
#
# COMPACT_ATOMS: atom_id res chain seq x y z
N ALA A 1 -55.82 -17.46 -83.49
CA ALA A 1 -54.49 -17.78 -82.93
C ALA A 1 -53.99 -16.67 -81.99
N LYS A 2 -53.73 -15.45 -82.48
CA LYS A 2 -53.15 -14.32 -81.71
C LYS A 2 -53.87 -13.99 -80.39
N LEU A 3 -55.21 -13.91 -80.40
CA LEU A 3 -56.02 -13.62 -79.20
C LEU A 3 -55.88 -14.66 -78.07
N ALA A 4 -55.66 -15.93 -78.42
CA ALA A 4 -55.46 -17.00 -77.45
C ALA A 4 -54.06 -16.94 -76.83
N THR A 5 -53.06 -16.58 -77.62
CA THR A 5 -51.67 -16.38 -77.18
C THR A 5 -51.57 -15.17 -76.25
N ASP A 6 -52.25 -14.07 -76.56
CA ASP A 6 -52.29 -12.86 -75.74
C ASP A 6 -52.99 -13.12 -74.39
N ARG A 7 -54.10 -13.87 -74.39
CA ARG A 7 -54.81 -14.29 -73.18
C ARG A 7 -53.96 -15.22 -72.29
N GLN A 8 -53.19 -16.12 -72.89
CA GLN A 8 -52.28 -17.01 -72.16
C GLN A 8 -51.12 -16.25 -71.50
N ALA A 9 -50.54 -15.28 -72.21
CA ALA A 9 -49.50 -14.40 -71.65
C ALA A 9 -50.04 -13.55 -70.50
N GLN A 10 -51.29 -13.08 -70.60
CA GLN A 10 -51.94 -12.31 -69.54
C GLN A 10 -52.22 -13.15 -68.29
N ILE A 11 -52.63 -14.42 -68.45
CA ILE A 11 -52.81 -15.37 -67.34
C ILE A 11 -51.46 -15.64 -66.64
N GLN A 12 -50.41 -15.92 -67.41
CA GLN A 12 -49.07 -16.16 -66.85
C GLN A 12 -48.55 -14.95 -66.06
N LYS A 13 -48.74 -13.73 -66.59
CA LYS A 13 -48.36 -12.49 -65.90
C LYS A 13 -49.15 -12.31 -64.60
N LEU A 14 -50.46 -12.59 -64.63
CA LEU A 14 -51.31 -12.48 -63.44
C LEU A 14 -50.92 -13.50 -62.36
N THR A 15 -50.63 -14.75 -62.75
CA THR A 15 -50.16 -15.79 -61.84
C THR A 15 -48.81 -15.44 -61.22
N GLN A 16 -47.89 -14.88 -62.02
CA GLN A 16 -46.60 -14.42 -61.51
C GLN A 16 -46.77 -13.29 -60.49
N THR A 17 -47.57 -12.27 -60.79
CA THR A 17 -47.86 -11.18 -59.84
C THR A 17 -48.57 -11.66 -58.58
N GLN A 18 -49.44 -12.67 -58.67
CA GLN A 18 -50.07 -13.30 -57.51
C GLN A 18 -49.05 -14.01 -56.62
N SER A 19 -48.11 -14.76 -57.20
CA SER A 19 -47.05 -15.43 -56.44
C SER A 19 -46.08 -14.44 -55.77
N GLU A 20 -45.76 -13.34 -56.45
CA GLU A 20 -44.96 -12.26 -55.91
C GLU A 20 -45.67 -11.58 -54.74
N HIS A 21 -46.97 -11.28 -54.87
CA HIS A 21 -47.77 -10.70 -53.80
C HIS A 21 -47.88 -11.61 -52.58
N GLU A 22 -48.02 -12.93 -52.79
CA GLU A 22 -48.03 -13.91 -51.70
C GLU A 22 -46.69 -13.98 -50.97
N SER A 23 -45.58 -13.98 -51.74
CA SER A 23 -44.22 -13.95 -51.17
C SER A 23 -43.96 -12.68 -50.36
N LEU A 24 -44.39 -11.52 -50.86
CA LEU A 24 -44.21 -10.23 -50.20
C LEU A 24 -45.08 -10.12 -48.94
N LYS A 25 -46.31 -10.66 -48.99
CA LYS A 25 -47.20 -10.75 -47.82
C LYS A 25 -46.57 -11.59 -46.71
N LYS A 26 -45.92 -12.71 -47.04
CA LYS A 26 -45.19 -13.56 -46.09
C LYS A 26 -43.97 -12.82 -45.51
N GLN A 27 -43.19 -12.13 -46.34
CA GLN A 27 -42.07 -11.31 -45.85
C GLN A 27 -42.55 -10.20 -44.91
N TYR A 28 -43.68 -9.55 -45.21
CA TYR A 28 -44.26 -8.52 -44.35
C TYR A 28 -44.73 -9.09 -43.01
N SER A 29 -45.36 -10.27 -42.98
CA SER A 29 -45.73 -10.92 -41.72
C SER A 29 -44.52 -11.31 -40.89
N ASP A 30 -43.46 -11.83 -41.52
CA ASP A 30 -42.24 -12.24 -40.84
C ASP A 30 -41.49 -11.01 -40.28
N LEU A 31 -41.42 -9.92 -41.05
CA LEU A 31 -40.80 -8.68 -40.62
C LEU A 31 -41.57 -8.04 -39.46
N ARG A 32 -42.92 -8.07 -39.52
CA ARG A 32 -43.78 -7.60 -38.42
C ARG A 32 -43.59 -8.41 -37.15
N ALA A 33 -43.47 -9.74 -37.26
CA ALA A 33 -43.20 -10.60 -36.10
C ALA A 33 -41.82 -10.31 -35.49
N LYS A 34 -40.79 -10.10 -36.32
CA LYS A 34 -39.46 -9.70 -35.85
C LYS A 34 -39.48 -8.32 -35.18
N HIS A 35 -40.20 -7.37 -35.73
CA HIS A 35 -40.33 -6.03 -35.14
C HIS A 35 -40.96 -6.09 -33.75
N ALA A 36 -42.08 -6.80 -33.61
CA ALA A 36 -42.74 -6.99 -32.32
C ALA A 36 -41.82 -7.68 -31.28
N ALA A 37 -41.03 -8.68 -31.71
CA ALA A 37 -40.08 -9.35 -30.85
C ALA A 37 -38.92 -8.43 -30.41
N LEU A 38 -38.42 -7.59 -31.31
CA LEU A 38 -37.37 -6.60 -30.99
C LEU A 38 -37.90 -5.52 -30.04
N GLU A 39 -39.10 -5.01 -30.26
CA GLU A 39 -39.75 -4.04 -29.36
C GLU A 39 -39.93 -4.60 -27.95
N SER A 40 -40.36 -5.86 -27.82
CA SER A 40 -40.46 -6.52 -26.51
C SER A 40 -39.11 -6.62 -25.82
N ARG A 41 -38.06 -7.07 -26.54
CA ARG A 41 -36.71 -7.19 -25.98
C ARG A 41 -36.11 -5.86 -25.57
N LEU A 42 -36.40 -4.79 -26.32
CA LEU A 42 -35.94 -3.44 -26.01
C LEU A 42 -36.60 -2.94 -24.72
N LYS A 43 -37.91 -3.12 -24.58
CA LYS A 43 -38.64 -2.79 -23.36
C LYS A 43 -38.15 -3.57 -22.13
N ASP A 44 -37.86 -4.85 -22.30
CA ASP A 44 -37.31 -5.68 -21.23
C ASP A 44 -35.91 -5.20 -20.81
N ALA A 45 -35.04 -4.90 -21.78
CA ALA A 45 -33.70 -4.37 -21.55
C ALA A 45 -33.73 -2.99 -20.86
N GLU A 46 -34.61 -2.08 -21.27
CA GLU A 46 -34.82 -0.79 -20.62
C GLU A 46 -35.29 -0.97 -19.17
N SER A 47 -36.24 -1.88 -18.93
CA SER A 47 -36.73 -2.15 -17.57
C SER A 47 -35.66 -2.77 -16.66
N ALA A 48 -34.81 -3.64 -17.20
CA ALA A 48 -33.69 -4.23 -16.48
C ALA A 48 -32.59 -3.19 -16.18
N GLY A 49 -32.29 -2.33 -17.16
CA GLY A 49 -31.35 -1.23 -16.98
C GLY A 49 -31.81 -0.24 -15.91
N SER A 50 -33.09 0.14 -15.92
CA SER A 50 -33.67 1.04 -14.92
C SER A 50 -33.64 0.44 -13.51
N ARG A 51 -33.90 -0.86 -13.34
CA ARG A 51 -33.76 -1.54 -12.05
C ARG A 51 -32.33 -1.54 -11.55
N LYS A 52 -31.37 -1.88 -12.42
CA LYS A 52 -29.95 -1.90 -12.07
C LYS A 52 -29.44 -0.51 -11.67
N LEU A 53 -29.91 0.54 -12.34
CA LEU A 53 -29.56 1.92 -11.99
C LEU A 53 -30.08 2.27 -10.58
N ALA A 54 -31.33 1.91 -10.28
CA ALA A 54 -31.91 2.12 -8.95
C ALA A 54 -31.24 1.29 -7.84
N GLU A 55 -30.73 0.10 -8.16
CA GLU A 55 -29.93 -0.70 -7.23
C GLU A 55 -28.56 -0.06 -6.96
N LEU A 56 -27.88 0.40 -8.01
CA LEU A 56 -26.59 1.11 -7.88
C LEU A 56 -26.73 2.42 -7.09
N ASP A 57 -27.81 3.18 -7.30
CA ASP A 57 -28.07 4.40 -6.53
C ASP A 57 -28.25 4.09 -5.04
N LYS A 58 -28.98 3.02 -4.69
CA LYS A 58 -29.12 2.57 -3.30
C LYS A 58 -27.80 2.08 -2.70
N GLU A 59 -27.01 1.34 -3.47
CA GLU A 59 -25.67 0.91 -3.02
C GLU A 59 -24.77 2.12 -2.74
N ASN A 60 -24.83 3.14 -3.60
CA ASN A 60 -24.08 4.38 -3.41
C ASN A 60 -24.54 5.14 -2.16
N GLU A 61 -25.84 5.26 -1.93
CA GLU A 61 -26.40 5.84 -0.70
C GLU A 61 -25.92 5.09 0.56
N ILE A 62 -25.90 3.75 0.54
CA ILE A 62 -25.40 2.93 1.66
C ILE A 62 -23.91 3.18 1.89
N LEU A 63 -23.09 3.21 0.83
CA LEU A 63 -21.65 3.46 0.94
C LEU A 63 -21.37 4.86 1.49
N LEU A 64 -22.14 5.87 1.10
CA LEU A 64 -22.05 7.22 1.65
C LEU A 64 -22.37 7.25 3.15
N LEU A 65 -23.40 6.52 3.59
CA LEU A 65 -23.72 6.41 5.01
C LEU A 65 -22.60 5.71 5.80
N GLN A 66 -22.02 4.64 5.26
CA GLN A 66 -20.89 3.96 5.88
C GLN A 66 -19.66 4.86 5.99
N LEU A 67 -19.39 5.68 4.96
CA LEU A 67 -18.29 6.64 4.99
C LEU A 67 -18.51 7.70 6.09
N HIS A 68 -19.73 8.23 6.20
CA HIS A 68 -20.06 9.18 7.26
C HIS A 68 -19.91 8.59 8.66
N GLN A 69 -20.35 7.34 8.86
CA GLN A 69 -20.18 6.66 10.14
C GLN A 69 -18.68 6.54 10.51
N VAL A 70 -17.84 6.12 9.57
CA VAL A 70 -16.38 6.02 9.81
C VAL A 70 -15.78 7.40 10.12
N GLN A 71 -16.23 8.46 9.45
CA GLN A 71 -15.79 9.83 9.75
C GLN A 71 -16.17 10.25 11.17
N GLU A 72 -17.42 10.00 11.58
CA GLU A 72 -17.89 10.29 12.94
C GLU A 72 -17.12 9.50 14.00
N GLU A 73 -16.85 8.21 13.75
CA GLU A 73 -16.04 7.39 14.66
C GLU A 73 -14.61 7.93 14.79
N LEU A 74 -13.98 8.32 13.68
CA LEU A 74 -12.64 8.94 13.68
C LEU A 74 -12.63 10.27 14.41
N GLU A 75 -13.62 11.14 14.18
CA GLU A 75 -13.76 12.41 14.88
C GLU A 75 -13.99 12.20 16.38
N HIS A 76 -14.81 11.22 16.76
CA HIS A 76 -15.04 10.85 18.14
C HIS A 76 -13.74 10.38 18.82
N TYR A 77 -12.98 9.47 18.21
CA TYR A 77 -11.70 9.03 18.76
C TYR A 77 -10.68 10.17 18.85
N PHE A 78 -10.66 11.06 17.85
CA PHE A 78 -9.81 12.25 17.86
C PHE A 78 -10.18 13.21 18.99
N GLN A 79 -11.47 13.48 19.22
CA GLN A 79 -11.93 14.31 20.35
C GLN A 79 -11.67 13.64 21.69
N GLN A 80 -11.94 12.33 21.82
CA GLN A 80 -11.65 11.57 23.03
C GLN A 80 -10.15 11.61 23.39
N SER A 81 -9.28 11.57 22.38
CA SER A 81 -7.84 11.72 22.58
C SER A 81 -7.44 13.14 23.04
N GLN A 82 -8.23 14.17 22.72
CA GLN A 82 -8.05 15.54 23.18
C GLN A 82 -8.65 15.82 24.57
N GLU A 83 -9.75 15.14 24.93
CA GLU A 83 -10.48 15.34 26.19
C GLU A 83 -9.87 14.57 27.38
N LEU A 84 -9.04 13.55 27.12
CA LEU A 84 -8.20 12.97 28.16
C LEU A 84 -7.33 14.09 28.76
N PRO A 85 -7.51 14.44 30.05
CA PRO A 85 -6.80 15.56 30.65
C PRO A 85 -5.32 15.23 30.71
N VAL A 86 -4.65 15.85 29.76
CA VAL A 86 -3.23 16.11 29.69
C VAL A 86 -2.80 16.69 31.06
N ALA A 87 -2.13 15.88 31.89
CA ALA A 87 -1.07 16.38 32.77
C ALA A 87 0.18 16.79 31.94
N SER A 88 -0.06 17.35 30.75
CA SER A 88 0.93 17.70 29.73
C SER A 88 0.38 18.79 28.80
N GLN A 89 -0.52 19.68 29.26
CA GLN A 89 -0.61 21.01 28.64
C GLN A 89 0.56 21.81 29.22
N ALA A 90 1.60 21.98 28.41
CA ALA A 90 2.98 21.86 28.83
C ALA A 90 3.90 21.82 27.61
N SER A 91 3.64 22.62 26.56
CA SER A 91 4.46 22.71 25.33
C SER A 91 4.39 21.44 24.45
N PRO A 92 4.83 21.45 23.17
CA PRO A 92 5.08 20.22 22.44
C PRO A 92 6.24 19.49 23.13
N VAL A 93 5.93 18.77 24.19
CA VAL A 93 6.81 17.76 24.75
C VAL A 93 6.75 16.65 23.73
N ASP A 94 7.74 16.70 22.85
CA ASP A 94 8.17 15.64 21.96
C ASP A 94 7.73 14.28 22.54
N SER A 95 6.89 13.52 21.83
CA SER A 95 6.41 12.23 22.34
C SER A 95 7.60 11.31 22.70
N SER A 96 8.75 11.56 22.08
CA SER A 96 10.08 11.06 22.44
C SER A 96 10.47 11.30 23.91
N ASP A 97 10.17 12.46 24.51
CA ASP A 97 10.52 12.79 25.91
C ASP A 97 9.66 12.02 26.93
N LEU A 98 8.38 11.74 26.64
CA LEU A 98 7.55 10.91 27.53
C LEU A 98 8.03 9.46 27.57
N VAL A 99 8.32 8.87 26.40
CA VAL A 99 8.88 7.53 26.30
C VAL A 99 10.26 7.48 26.95
N SER A 100 11.08 8.51 26.74
CA SER A 100 12.40 8.63 27.37
C SER A 100 12.32 8.64 28.90
N ARG A 101 11.42 9.43 29.47
CA ARG A 101 11.19 9.47 30.94
C ARG A 101 10.69 8.13 31.46
N PHE A 102 9.81 7.46 30.72
CA PHE A 102 9.30 6.13 31.08
C PHE A 102 10.44 5.10 31.13
N TRP A 103 11.32 5.05 30.13
CA TRP A 103 12.48 4.14 30.10
C TRP A 103 13.52 4.48 31.18
N GLN A 104 13.66 5.76 31.54
CA GLN A 104 14.54 6.14 32.66
C GLN A 104 14.02 5.62 34.02
N GLN A 105 12.71 5.59 34.21
CA GLN A 105 12.08 5.06 35.43
C GLN A 105 11.99 3.52 35.42
N HIS A 106 11.70 2.95 34.26
CA HIS A 106 11.50 1.53 34.04
C HIS A 106 12.33 1.07 32.83
N PRO A 107 13.66 0.94 32.97
CA PRO A 107 14.52 0.58 31.86
C PRO A 107 14.19 -0.84 31.38
N PRO A 108 13.77 -1.02 30.12
CA PRO A 108 13.52 -2.34 29.58
C PRO A 108 14.84 -3.11 29.44
N ARG A 109 14.77 -4.43 29.61
CA ARG A 109 15.92 -5.32 29.34
C ARG A 109 16.09 -5.64 27.86
N GLU A 110 15.01 -5.51 27.09
CA GLU A 110 14.96 -5.75 25.65
C GLU A 110 14.01 -4.74 25.02
N VAL A 111 14.42 -4.20 23.88
CA VAL A 111 13.66 -3.27 23.04
C VAL A 111 13.68 -3.81 21.63
N VAL A 112 12.53 -3.79 20.96
CA VAL A 112 12.42 -4.09 19.54
C VAL A 112 11.76 -2.89 18.87
N ILE A 113 12.45 -2.33 17.87
CA ILE A 113 11.94 -1.29 17.00
C ILE A 113 11.59 -1.93 15.67
N ASP A 114 10.32 -1.86 15.30
CA ASP A 114 9.84 -2.29 13.99
C ASP A 114 9.90 -1.12 13.01
N PHE A 115 10.62 -1.28 11.90
CA PHE A 115 10.80 -0.21 10.92
C PHE A 115 9.56 0.02 10.05
N ARG A 116 8.53 -0.82 10.19
CA ARG A 116 7.21 -0.62 9.57
C ARG A 116 6.36 0.39 10.33
N ASP A 117 6.69 0.64 11.60
CA ASP A 117 6.07 1.68 12.42
C ASP A 117 6.78 3.03 12.21
N GLU A 118 6.26 4.08 12.84
CA GLU A 118 6.92 5.38 12.90
C GLU A 118 8.21 5.30 13.72
N ILE A 119 9.28 5.88 13.19
CA ILE A 119 10.61 5.88 13.81
C ILE A 119 11.11 7.32 13.94
N ASP A 120 11.84 7.61 15.02
CA ASP A 120 12.55 8.87 15.17
C ASP A 120 13.96 8.72 14.60
N GLY A 121 14.21 9.30 13.43
CA GLY A 121 15.46 9.14 12.73
C GLY A 121 15.49 9.86 11.39
N ASP A 122 16.68 10.05 10.82
CA ASP A 122 16.87 10.76 9.56
C ASP A 122 17.38 9.82 8.46
N ASN A 123 17.15 10.23 7.20
CA ASN A 123 17.60 9.52 5.99
C ASN A 123 16.98 8.11 5.85
N TRP A 124 15.67 8.06 6.02
CA TRP A 124 14.84 6.88 5.77
C TRP A 124 13.70 7.23 4.81
N TYR A 125 13.34 6.30 3.94
CA TYR A 125 12.12 6.42 3.14
C TYR A 125 10.88 6.05 3.97
N TYR A 126 9.71 6.11 3.33
CA TYR A 126 8.46 5.60 3.88
C TYR A 126 8.58 4.09 4.19
N ALA A 127 7.84 3.65 5.20
CA ALA A 127 7.71 2.23 5.52
C ALA A 127 7.07 1.46 4.36
N GLU A 128 7.65 0.31 4.04
CA GLU A 128 7.08 -0.69 3.13
C GLU A 128 6.54 -1.88 3.96
N HIS A 129 5.81 -2.78 3.31
CA HIS A 129 5.13 -3.91 3.97
C HIS A 129 6.04 -4.83 4.80
N ASP A 130 7.32 -4.91 4.46
CA ASP A 130 8.30 -5.81 5.04
C ASP A 130 9.53 -5.11 5.66
N GLY A 131 9.62 -3.78 5.59
CA GLY A 131 10.70 -2.99 6.17
C GLY A 131 10.76 -1.56 5.66
N ARG A 132 11.87 -0.86 5.90
CA ARG A 132 12.09 0.53 5.49
C ARG A 132 13.48 0.69 4.89
N TRP A 133 13.56 1.38 3.75
CA TRP A 133 14.83 1.65 3.07
C TRP A 133 15.58 2.81 3.72
N ALA A 134 16.89 2.61 3.92
CA ALA A 134 17.86 3.67 4.18
C ALA A 134 18.22 4.41 2.88
N GLY A 135 18.46 5.73 2.97
CA GLY A 135 18.79 6.61 1.85
C GLY A 135 17.86 7.84 1.79
N PRO A 136 18.11 8.79 0.86
CA PRO A 136 19.06 8.74 -0.26
C PRO A 136 20.55 8.91 0.11
N ASP A 137 20.84 9.53 1.25
CA ASP A 137 22.20 9.80 1.71
C ASP A 137 22.88 8.54 2.28
N LEU A 138 24.16 8.65 2.59
CA LEU A 138 24.99 7.52 3.05
C LEU A 138 24.86 7.23 4.55
N VAL A 139 24.16 8.07 5.32
CA VAL A 139 24.10 7.96 6.77
C VAL A 139 22.65 8.03 7.22
N SER A 140 22.15 6.92 7.75
CA SER A 140 20.81 6.86 8.35
C SER A 140 20.91 6.77 9.87
N THR A 141 20.10 7.55 10.57
CA THR A 141 20.14 7.65 12.03
C THR A 141 18.84 7.19 12.65
N LEU A 142 18.90 6.67 13.86
CA LEU A 142 17.75 6.34 14.68
C LEU A 142 18.02 6.84 16.09
N ARG A 143 17.12 7.67 16.60
CA ARG A 143 17.18 8.25 17.94
C ARG A 143 16.33 7.41 18.88
N LEU A 144 16.94 6.98 19.98
CA LEU A 144 16.33 6.09 20.96
C LEU A 144 16.62 6.59 22.37
N PRO A 145 15.71 6.38 23.34
CA PRO A 145 16.05 6.60 24.73
C PRO A 145 17.16 5.64 25.19
N THR A 146 18.01 6.12 26.09
CA THR A 146 19.12 5.31 26.61
C THR A 146 18.65 4.17 27.50
N LEU A 147 19.25 2.99 27.34
CA LEU A 147 19.04 1.86 28.24
C LEU A 147 20.01 1.91 29.42
N LYS A 148 19.61 1.35 30.57
CA LYS A 148 20.49 1.18 31.73
C LYS A 148 21.11 -0.21 31.71
N GLY A 149 22.43 -0.28 31.79
CA GLY A 149 23.17 -1.54 31.83
C GLY A 149 24.67 -1.30 31.67
N ARG A 150 25.44 -2.38 31.53
CA ARG A 150 26.89 -2.28 31.25
C ARG A 150 27.20 -2.55 29.78
N ARG A 151 26.48 -3.48 29.17
CA ARG A 151 26.63 -3.89 27.78
C ARG A 151 25.26 -4.03 27.13
N CYS A 152 25.21 -3.81 25.83
CA CYS A 152 24.06 -4.07 25.00
C CYS A 152 24.49 -4.91 23.81
N GLU A 153 23.73 -5.95 23.53
CA GLU A 153 23.73 -6.63 22.24
C GLU A 153 22.70 -5.92 21.34
N PHE A 154 23.03 -5.74 20.08
CA PHE A 154 22.06 -5.34 19.07
C PHE A 154 21.98 -6.38 17.96
N SER A 155 20.82 -6.47 17.33
CA SER A 155 20.61 -7.24 16.10
C SER A 155 19.69 -6.46 15.17
N LEU A 156 20.11 -6.31 13.92
CA LEU A 156 19.43 -5.59 12.86
C LEU A 156 18.99 -6.59 11.79
N ASP A 157 17.68 -6.76 11.63
CA ASP A 157 17.12 -7.63 10.61
C ASP A 157 17.09 -6.88 9.27
N VAL A 158 18.00 -7.24 8.36
CA VAL A 158 18.09 -6.67 7.02
C VAL A 158 17.37 -7.59 6.03
N VAL A 159 16.31 -7.07 5.41
CA VAL A 159 15.46 -7.82 4.48
C VAL A 159 16.06 -7.85 3.09
N ASP A 160 16.76 -6.80 2.70
CA ASP A 160 17.35 -6.67 1.38
C ASP A 160 18.43 -5.57 1.38
N ALA A 161 19.29 -5.57 0.38
CA ALA A 161 20.10 -4.41 0.02
C ALA A 161 20.21 -4.31 -1.50
N MET A 162 20.39 -3.09 -2.03
CA MET A 162 20.51 -2.92 -3.48
C MET A 162 21.69 -3.68 -4.09
N GLU A 163 22.76 -3.81 -3.31
CA GLU A 163 23.97 -4.58 -3.63
C GLU A 163 24.49 -5.25 -2.36
N PRO A 164 24.94 -6.52 -2.42
CA PRO A 164 25.55 -7.22 -1.27
C PRO A 164 26.72 -6.46 -0.65
N GLU A 165 27.49 -5.74 -1.47
CA GLU A 165 28.63 -4.94 -1.06
C GLU A 165 28.21 -3.75 -0.17
N ILE A 166 26.99 -3.23 -0.34
CA ILE A 166 26.46 -2.16 0.53
C ILE A 166 26.27 -2.68 1.95
N LEU A 167 25.69 -3.87 2.10
CA LEU A 167 25.51 -4.49 3.42
C LEU A 167 26.86 -4.92 4.00
N ALA A 168 27.74 -5.53 3.20
CA ALA A 168 29.05 -6.00 3.66
C ALA A 168 29.99 -4.86 4.09
N GLY A 169 29.89 -3.69 3.45
CA GLY A 169 30.64 -2.48 3.80
C GLY A 169 29.93 -1.55 4.78
N MET A 170 28.71 -1.90 5.23
CA MET A 170 27.97 -1.09 6.20
C MET A 170 28.68 -1.09 7.55
N THR A 171 28.76 0.08 8.17
CA THR A 171 29.25 0.23 9.54
C THR A 171 28.16 0.76 10.45
N VAL A 172 28.21 0.35 11.71
CA VAL A 172 27.23 0.75 12.73
C VAL A 172 27.96 1.50 13.83
N ALA A 173 27.38 2.61 14.27
CA ALA A 173 27.89 3.40 15.38
C ALA A 173 26.77 3.78 16.35
N LEU A 174 27.14 4.02 17.60
CA LEU A 174 26.28 4.61 18.61
C LEU A 174 26.95 5.88 19.13
N ASN A 175 26.25 7.01 19.06
CA ASN A 175 26.76 8.32 19.49
C ASN A 175 28.14 8.65 18.87
N GLY A 176 28.33 8.29 17.59
CA GLY A 176 29.57 8.47 16.85
C GLY A 176 30.67 7.43 17.11
N GLN A 177 30.48 6.49 18.04
CA GLN A 177 31.44 5.41 18.30
C GLN A 177 31.06 4.14 17.54
N THR A 178 31.88 3.76 16.57
CA THR A 178 31.74 2.50 15.82
C THR A 178 32.14 1.30 16.68
N PHE A 179 31.47 0.17 16.49
CA PHE A 179 31.80 -1.11 17.11
C PHE A 179 31.84 -2.22 16.07
N GLU A 180 32.47 -3.34 16.43
CA GLU A 180 32.55 -4.50 15.56
C GLU A 180 31.16 -5.13 15.37
N THR A 181 30.89 -5.51 14.12
CA THR A 181 29.62 -6.13 13.72
C THR A 181 29.88 -7.45 13.04
N THR A 182 29.04 -8.43 13.32
CA THR A 182 28.98 -9.70 12.60
C THR A 182 27.79 -9.68 11.65
N LEU A 183 27.94 -10.33 10.51
CA LEU A 183 26.88 -10.56 9.54
C LEU A 183 26.55 -12.05 9.53
N ASP A 184 25.33 -12.39 9.92
CA ASP A 184 24.78 -13.74 9.82
C ASP A 184 23.79 -13.83 8.65
N GLY A 185 23.89 -14.92 7.87
CA GLY A 185 23.18 -15.10 6.60
C GLY A 185 24.10 -14.94 5.38
N ALA A 186 24.04 -15.92 4.47
CA ALA A 186 24.76 -15.90 3.19
C ALA A 186 24.03 -15.11 2.09
N GLU A 187 22.72 -14.91 2.26
CA GLU A 187 21.80 -14.17 1.40
C GLU A 187 20.80 -13.41 2.29
N TYR A 188 19.77 -12.81 1.68
CA TYR A 188 18.71 -12.13 2.40
C TYR A 188 17.55 -13.07 2.78
N PRO A 189 16.90 -12.86 3.93
CA PRO A 189 17.22 -11.85 4.95
C PRO A 189 18.52 -12.20 5.70
N ALA A 190 19.25 -11.17 6.09
CA ALA A 190 20.50 -11.26 6.84
C ALA A 190 20.38 -10.50 8.17
N VAL A 191 21.16 -10.89 9.17
CA VAL A 191 21.18 -10.25 10.49
C VAL A 191 22.54 -9.63 10.72
N VAL A 192 22.56 -8.32 10.96
CA VAL A 192 23.77 -7.62 11.44
C VAL A 192 23.69 -7.51 12.94
N ALA A 193 24.63 -8.12 13.64
CA ALA A 193 24.64 -8.14 15.10
C ALA A 193 25.98 -7.61 15.64
N GLY A 194 25.98 -7.24 16.91
CA GLY A 194 27.20 -6.85 17.59
C GLY A 194 26.91 -6.41 19.01
N GLU A 195 27.97 -6.01 19.70
CA GLU A 195 27.89 -5.61 21.10
C GLU A 195 28.63 -4.31 21.35
N PHE A 196 28.10 -3.50 22.24
CA PHE A 196 28.75 -2.27 22.68
C PHE A 196 28.59 -2.07 24.19
N ALA A 197 29.54 -1.33 24.78
CA ALA A 197 29.45 -0.90 26.16
C ALA A 197 28.46 0.27 26.27
N ILE A 198 27.58 0.19 27.27
CA ILE A 198 26.69 1.29 27.60
C ILE A 198 27.49 2.34 28.38
N GLY A 199 27.56 3.56 27.84
CA GLY A 199 28.17 4.71 28.50
C GLY A 199 27.35 5.23 29.67
N ASP A 200 27.82 6.30 30.31
CA ASP A 200 27.12 6.94 31.43
C ASP A 200 25.78 7.57 30.97
N PRO A 201 24.62 7.05 31.41
CA PRO A 201 23.31 7.55 31.00
C PRO A 201 23.04 9.00 31.44
N GLU A 202 23.77 9.51 32.44
CA GLU A 202 23.61 10.90 32.88
C GLU A 202 24.18 11.91 31.88
N GLN A 203 25.12 11.48 31.03
CA GLN A 203 25.77 12.33 30.03
C GLN A 203 25.07 12.30 28.67
N GLN A 204 24.36 11.21 28.36
CA GLN A 204 23.65 11.01 27.10
C GLN A 204 22.25 10.51 27.41
N ARG A 205 21.23 11.35 27.18
CA ARG A 205 19.80 11.01 27.41
C ARG A 205 19.12 10.36 26.21
N VAL A 206 19.69 10.57 25.03
CA VAL A 206 19.26 10.01 23.76
C VAL A 206 20.47 9.33 23.13
N TRP A 207 20.26 8.13 22.64
CA TRP A 207 21.18 7.39 21.79
C TRP A 207 20.88 7.67 20.33
N GLU A 208 21.90 8.04 19.58
CA GLU A 208 21.85 8.09 18.13
C GLU A 208 22.55 6.85 17.57
N PHE A 209 21.74 5.94 17.04
CA PHE A 209 22.18 4.74 16.35
C PHE A 209 22.35 5.08 14.86
N GLN A 210 23.56 4.94 14.35
CA GLN A 210 23.93 5.37 13.01
C GLN A 210 24.30 4.18 12.13
N LEU A 211 23.68 4.08 10.96
CA LEU A 211 24.09 3.20 9.87
C LEU A 211 24.83 4.04 8.83
N SER A 212 26.11 3.74 8.61
CA SER A 212 26.90 4.38 7.55
C SER A 212 27.12 3.39 6.41
N LEU A 213 26.58 3.72 5.24
CA LEU A 213 26.59 2.92 4.04
C LEU A 213 27.76 3.33 3.13
N PRO A 214 28.41 2.39 2.44
CA PRO A 214 29.46 2.72 1.47
C PRO A 214 28.90 3.34 0.18
N GLY A 215 27.59 3.20 -0.06
CA GLY A 215 26.90 3.72 -1.24
C GLY A 215 25.38 3.50 -1.19
N THR A 216 24.66 4.15 -2.10
CA THR A 216 23.24 3.92 -2.39
C THR A 216 23.08 3.77 -3.91
N VAL A 217 22.14 2.93 -4.34
CA VAL A 217 21.92 2.62 -5.76
C VAL A 217 20.46 2.85 -6.10
N SER A 218 20.19 3.40 -7.29
CA SER A 218 18.83 3.57 -7.76
C SER A 218 18.40 2.41 -8.66
N PRO A 219 17.25 1.75 -8.37
CA PRO A 219 16.71 0.70 -9.23
C PRO A 219 16.46 1.13 -10.68
N VAL A 220 16.29 2.44 -10.95
CA VAL A 220 16.14 2.97 -12.32
C VAL A 220 17.32 2.62 -13.22
N GLN A 221 18.52 2.47 -12.66
CA GLN A 221 19.72 2.05 -13.39
C GLN A 221 19.61 0.61 -13.92
N ARG A 222 18.69 -0.18 -13.35
CA ARG A 222 18.38 -1.56 -13.72
C ARG A 222 17.03 -1.69 -14.44
N GLY A 223 16.44 -0.58 -14.90
CA GLY A 223 15.21 -0.56 -15.68
C GLY A 223 13.91 -0.55 -14.86
N SER A 224 13.98 -0.21 -13.58
CA SER A 224 12.80 0.10 -12.76
C SER A 224 12.31 1.53 -13.01
N GLU A 225 11.06 1.83 -12.70
CA GLU A 225 10.54 3.21 -12.64
C GLU A 225 10.90 3.90 -11.31
N ASP A 226 11.41 3.13 -10.33
CA ASP A 226 11.80 3.64 -9.01
C ASP A 226 13.13 4.42 -9.08
N GLN A 227 13.04 5.74 -8.89
CA GLN A 227 14.16 6.68 -8.92
C GLN A 227 14.83 6.91 -7.55
N ARG A 228 14.32 6.28 -6.48
CA ARG A 228 14.91 6.40 -5.15
C ARG A 228 16.33 5.86 -5.17
N HIS A 229 17.21 6.47 -4.38
CA HIS A 229 18.54 5.94 -4.11
C HIS A 229 18.46 5.13 -2.82
N LEU A 230 18.65 3.83 -2.91
CA LEU A 230 18.35 2.87 -1.86
C LEU A 230 19.65 2.21 -1.36
N GLY A 231 19.78 2.06 -0.05
CA GLY A 231 20.89 1.36 0.60
C GLY A 231 20.51 -0.06 1.01
N VAL A 232 20.21 -0.21 2.30
CA VAL A 232 19.67 -1.43 2.92
C VAL A 232 18.21 -1.25 3.30
N ARG A 233 17.43 -2.32 3.28
CA ARG A 233 16.06 -2.36 3.78
C ARG A 233 16.01 -3.10 5.10
N VAL A 234 15.62 -2.39 6.15
CA VAL A 234 15.62 -2.90 7.52
C VAL A 234 14.19 -3.23 7.96
N ARG A 235 13.99 -4.38 8.59
CA ARG A 235 12.71 -4.76 9.21
C ARG A 235 12.66 -4.38 10.68
N SER A 236 13.70 -4.73 11.43
CA SER A 236 13.70 -4.51 12.87
C SER A 236 15.09 -4.22 13.40
N LEU A 237 15.17 -3.44 14.48
CA LEU A 237 16.32 -3.34 15.35
C LEU A 237 15.92 -3.86 16.73
N ARG A 238 16.63 -4.86 17.22
CA ARG A 238 16.50 -5.34 18.59
C ARG A 238 17.72 -4.95 19.39
N LEU A 239 17.49 -4.41 20.58
CA LEU A 239 18.50 -4.08 21.58
C LEU A 239 18.24 -4.90 22.84
N ARG A 240 19.24 -5.63 23.32
CA ARG A 240 19.16 -6.45 24.53
C ARG A 240 20.26 -6.08 25.49
N VAL A 241 19.89 -5.65 26.69
CA VAL A 241 20.83 -5.33 27.76
C VAL A 241 21.39 -6.62 28.35
N LEU A 242 22.72 -6.69 28.45
CA LEU A 242 23.47 -7.76 29.11
C LEU A 242 23.89 -7.27 30.51
N GLU A 243 23.75 -8.14 31.52
CA GLU A 243 24.10 -7.87 32.92
C GLU A 243 25.62 -7.76 33.15
#